data_AF-A0A5C4XF80-F1
#
_entry.id   AF-A0A5C4XF80-F1
#
_cell.length_a   1.000
_cell.length_b   1.000
_cell.length_c   1.000
_cell.angle_alpha   90.00
_cell.angle_beta   90.00
_cell.angle_gamma   90.00
#
_symmetry.space_group_name_H-M   'P 1'
#
loop_
_entity.id
_entity.type
_entity.pdbx_description
1 polymer ?
#
loop_
_entity_poly.entity_id
_entity_poly.type
_entity_poly.pdbx_seq_one_letter_code
_entity_poly.pdbx_strand_id
1 'polypeptide(L)'
;MDGQRRALVSAYWRFCELFSGDRAQRLASDALWWAREAVHDSVEQAPLAEVIDLFDDLLAAPEADLSRFGAGPLEDLLRERPLEERFDVATAVAEQCHRGETADRWREALTSVWITQYDRDLLPALDDHLPPPLDRH
;
A
#
# COMPACT_ATOMS: atom_id res chain seq x y z
N MET A 1 14.55 -2.38 -11.22
CA MET A 1 13.21 -2.19 -11.81
C MET A 1 13.27 -2.27 -13.33
N ASP A 2 12.56 -3.24 -13.94
CA ASP A 2 12.44 -3.32 -15.40
C ASP A 2 11.48 -2.25 -15.97
N GLY A 3 11.38 -2.18 -17.30
CA GLY A 3 10.58 -1.15 -17.97
C GLY A 3 9.07 -1.27 -17.72
N GLN A 4 8.56 -2.48 -17.51
CA GLN A 4 7.13 -2.72 -17.27
C GLN A 4 6.74 -2.28 -15.85
N ARG A 5 7.56 -2.63 -14.85
CA ARG A 5 7.33 -2.23 -13.46
C ARG A 5 7.41 -0.72 -13.27
N ARG A 6 8.33 -0.05 -13.97
CA ARG A 6 8.41 1.43 -13.96
C ARG A 6 7.17 2.08 -14.57
N ALA A 7 6.66 1.51 -15.67
CA ALA A 7 5.43 1.99 -16.29
C ALA A 7 4.22 1.83 -15.36
N LEU A 8 4.12 0.69 -14.64
CA LEU A 8 3.07 0.46 -13.65
C LEU A 8 3.14 1.50 -12.51
N VAL A 9 4.30 1.69 -11.88
CA VAL A 9 4.48 2.64 -10.77
C VAL A 9 4.09 4.06 -11.19
N SER A 10 4.58 4.52 -12.34
CA SER A 10 4.26 5.86 -12.84
C SER A 10 2.78 6.00 -13.20
N ALA A 11 2.18 4.97 -13.82
CA ALA A 11 0.76 4.97 -14.15
C ALA A 11 -0.13 4.96 -12.91
N TYR A 12 0.25 4.21 -11.87
CA TYR A 12 -0.47 4.16 -10.59
C TYR A 12 -0.48 5.54 -9.92
N TRP A 13 0.68 6.18 -9.76
CA TRP A 13 0.73 7.50 -9.13
C TRP A 13 0.01 8.57 -9.95
N ARG A 14 0.12 8.52 -11.28
CA ARG A 14 -0.63 9.41 -12.15
C ARG A 14 -2.15 9.17 -12.07
N PHE A 15 -2.58 7.92 -11.94
CA PHE A 15 -3.98 7.59 -11.68
C PHE A 15 -4.46 8.26 -10.39
N CYS A 16 -3.73 8.08 -9.29
CA CYS A 16 -4.08 8.65 -7.98
C CYS A 16 -4.22 10.18 -8.02
N GLU A 17 -3.26 10.86 -8.66
CA GLU A 17 -3.28 12.31 -8.85
C GLU A 17 -4.56 12.74 -9.60
N LEU A 18 -4.82 12.14 -10.76
CA LEU A 18 -5.98 12.49 -11.60
C LEU A 18 -7.31 12.15 -10.95
N PHE A 19 -7.40 11.01 -10.26
CA PHE A 19 -8.62 10.56 -9.57
C PHE A 19 -9.04 11.50 -8.43
N SER A 20 -8.10 12.29 -7.89
CA SER A 20 -8.36 13.31 -6.86
C SER A 20 -8.71 14.68 -7.42
N GLY A 21 -8.54 14.84 -8.74
CA GLY A 21 -8.68 16.11 -9.42
C GLY A 21 -10.12 16.52 -9.66
N ASP A 22 -10.29 17.51 -10.54
CA ASP A 22 -11.59 17.94 -11.02
C ASP A 22 -12.29 16.86 -11.87
N ARG A 23 -13.51 17.17 -12.33
CA ARG A 23 -14.28 16.21 -13.14
C ARG A 23 -13.54 15.74 -14.40
N ALA A 24 -12.84 16.64 -15.09
CA ALA A 24 -12.14 16.29 -16.33
C ALA A 24 -10.92 15.40 -16.04
N GLN A 25 -10.19 15.70 -14.97
CA GLN A 25 -9.07 14.87 -14.51
C GLN A 25 -9.54 13.48 -14.07
N ARG A 26 -10.64 13.39 -13.33
CA ARG A 26 -11.22 12.09 -12.94
C ARG A 26 -11.61 11.25 -14.15
N LEU A 27 -12.23 11.84 -15.17
CA LEU A 27 -12.52 11.13 -16.42
C LEU A 27 -11.25 10.70 -17.17
N ALA A 28 -10.19 11.50 -17.10
CA ALA A 28 -8.90 11.12 -17.69
C ALA A 28 -8.21 9.98 -16.92
N SER A 29 -8.50 9.81 -15.63
CA SER A 29 -7.95 8.72 -14.82
C SER A 29 -8.40 7.34 -15.28
N ASP A 30 -9.55 7.22 -15.94
CA ASP A 30 -10.08 5.93 -16.45
C ASP A 30 -9.08 5.22 -17.39
N ALA A 31 -8.31 5.97 -18.17
CA ALA A 31 -7.28 5.41 -19.05
C ALA A 31 -6.12 4.74 -18.29
N LEU A 32 -5.98 5.02 -16.99
CA LEU A 32 -4.96 4.48 -16.09
C LEU A 32 -5.55 3.55 -15.04
N TRP A 33 -6.86 3.26 -15.10
CA TRP A 33 -7.53 2.35 -14.16
C TRP A 33 -6.84 0.99 -14.06
N TRP A 34 -6.34 0.48 -15.19
CA TRP A 34 -5.58 -0.77 -15.24
C TRP A 34 -4.40 -0.82 -14.26
N ALA A 35 -3.76 0.32 -13.96
CA ALA A 35 -2.63 0.36 -13.04
C ALA A 35 -3.07 0.23 -11.59
N ARG A 36 -4.23 0.80 -11.24
CA ARG A 36 -4.87 0.59 -9.94
C ARG A 36 -5.22 -0.89 -9.76
N GLU A 37 -5.88 -1.48 -10.75
CA GLU A 37 -6.26 -2.89 -10.70
C GLU A 37 -5.03 -3.80 -10.60
N ALA A 38 -3.98 -3.53 -11.38
CA ALA A 38 -2.77 -4.34 -11.31
C ALA A 38 -2.08 -4.30 -9.93
N VAL A 39 -2.10 -3.15 -9.23
CA VAL A 39 -1.60 -3.07 -7.85
C VAL A 39 -2.49 -3.86 -6.89
N HIS A 40 -3.81 -3.72 -7.01
CA HIS A 40 -4.77 -4.46 -6.18
C HIS A 40 -4.69 -5.99 -6.42
N ASP A 41 -4.69 -6.43 -7.68
CA ASP A 41 -4.49 -7.83 -8.07
C ASP A 41 -3.17 -8.39 -7.52
N SER A 42 -2.10 -7.58 -7.51
CA SER A 42 -0.83 -7.99 -6.91
C SER A 42 -0.97 -8.23 -5.41
N VAL A 43 -1.65 -7.34 -4.70
CA VAL A 43 -1.91 -7.49 -3.26
C VAL A 43 -2.67 -8.79 -2.98
N GLU A 44 -3.71 -9.08 -3.76
CA GLU A 44 -4.54 -10.28 -3.54
C GLU A 44 -3.83 -11.58 -3.95
N GLN A 45 -3.11 -11.58 -5.08
CA GLN A 45 -2.77 -12.83 -5.79
C GLN A 45 -1.27 -13.10 -5.88
N ALA A 46 -0.42 -12.08 -5.82
CA ALA A 46 1.01 -12.28 -5.98
C ALA A 46 1.64 -12.88 -4.70
N PRO A 47 2.80 -13.55 -4.82
CA PRO A 47 3.62 -13.92 -3.67
C PRO A 47 3.99 -12.68 -2.84
N LEU A 48 3.94 -12.79 -1.52
CA LEU A 48 4.20 -11.66 -0.60
C LEU A 48 5.50 -10.91 -0.92
N ALA A 49 6.58 -11.63 -1.24
CA ALA A 49 7.87 -11.01 -1.60
C ALA A 49 7.75 -10.09 -2.83
N GLU A 50 6.99 -10.48 -3.85
CA GLU A 50 6.79 -9.67 -5.05
C GLU A 50 5.96 -8.41 -4.77
N VAL A 51 4.99 -8.52 -3.86
CA VAL A 51 4.18 -7.38 -3.38
C VAL A 51 5.06 -6.39 -2.61
N ILE A 52 5.87 -6.89 -1.69
CA ILE A 52 6.79 -6.06 -0.90
C ILE A 52 7.78 -5.32 -1.82
N ASP A 53 8.36 -6.02 -2.80
CA ASP A 53 9.24 -5.40 -3.78
C ASP A 53 8.50 -4.33 -4.63
N LEU A 54 7.20 -4.52 -4.92
CA LEU A 54 6.41 -3.55 -5.67
C LEU A 54 6.12 -2.32 -4.81
N PHE A 55 5.87 -2.54 -3.52
CA PHE A 55 5.62 -1.49 -2.54
C PHE A 55 6.86 -0.63 -2.32
N ASP A 56 8.05 -1.23 -2.26
CA ASP A 56 9.31 -0.49 -2.24
C ASP A 56 9.47 0.39 -3.50
N ASP A 57 9.14 -0.13 -4.67
CA ASP A 57 9.19 0.64 -5.92
C ASP A 57 8.15 1.78 -5.96
N LEU A 58 6.95 1.56 -5.42
CA LEU A 58 5.91 2.59 -5.27
C LEU A 58 6.33 3.68 -4.29
N LEU A 59 6.88 3.32 -3.14
CA LEU A 59 7.34 4.25 -2.10
C LEU A 59 8.60 5.02 -2.50
N ALA A 60 9.48 4.41 -3.30
CA ALA A 60 10.68 5.07 -3.81
C ALA A 60 10.38 6.13 -4.87
N ALA A 61 9.19 6.10 -5.49
CA ALA A 61 8.81 7.07 -6.52
C ALA A 61 8.84 8.52 -5.99
N PRO A 62 9.42 9.48 -6.73
CA PRO A 62 9.45 10.89 -6.33
C PRO A 62 8.05 11.48 -6.08
N GLU A 63 7.07 11.03 -6.84
CA GLU A 63 5.67 11.46 -6.80
C GLU A 63 4.81 10.68 -5.79
N ALA A 64 5.40 9.82 -4.95
CA ALA A 64 4.67 9.00 -4.00
C ALA A 64 3.90 9.86 -2.97
N ASP A 65 2.59 9.64 -2.88
CA ASP A 65 1.74 10.13 -1.81
C ASP A 65 1.60 9.04 -0.74
N LEU A 66 2.39 9.18 0.34
CA LEU A 66 2.51 8.16 1.38
C LEU A 66 1.19 7.97 2.15
N SER A 67 0.39 9.03 2.28
CA SER A 67 -0.91 8.95 2.94
C SER A 67 -1.88 8.09 2.15
N ARG A 68 -1.90 8.27 0.83
CA ARG A 68 -2.72 7.47 -0.08
C ARG A 68 -2.21 6.04 -0.22
N PHE A 69 -0.90 5.83 -0.20
CA PHE A 69 -0.34 4.48 -0.18
C PHE A 69 -0.80 3.72 1.07
N GLY A 70 -0.72 4.37 2.24
CA GLY A 70 -1.18 3.85 3.52
C GLY A 70 -2.67 3.48 3.49
N ALA A 71 -3.53 4.45 3.16
CA ALA A 71 -5.00 4.30 3.10
C ALA A 71 -5.50 3.56 1.84
N GLY A 72 -4.62 2.84 1.14
CA GLY A 72 -4.93 2.10 -0.08
C GLY A 72 -4.19 0.77 -0.07
N PRO A 73 -3.21 0.56 -0.96
CA PRO A 73 -2.59 -0.75 -1.15
C PRO A 73 -1.98 -1.34 0.13
N LEU A 74 -1.43 -0.52 1.03
CA LEU A 74 -0.89 -1.03 2.29
C LEU A 74 -1.98 -1.51 3.24
N GLU A 75 -3.07 -0.74 3.38
CA GLU A 75 -4.25 -1.17 4.14
C GLU A 75 -4.87 -2.43 3.52
N ASP A 76 -5.03 -2.46 2.20
CA ASP A 76 -5.56 -3.62 1.47
C ASP A 76 -4.70 -4.86 1.75
N LEU A 77 -3.37 -4.76 1.72
CA LEU A 77 -2.46 -5.87 2.07
C LEU A 77 -2.68 -6.36 3.51
N LEU A 78 -2.86 -5.43 4.46
CA LEU A 78 -3.10 -5.74 5.86
C LEU A 78 -4.52 -6.24 6.15
N ARG A 79 -5.48 -6.06 5.22
CA ARG A 79 -6.91 -6.40 5.38
C ARG A 79 -7.48 -7.44 4.43
N GLU A 80 -6.82 -7.78 3.34
CA GLU A 80 -7.40 -8.67 2.31
C GLU A 80 -6.68 -10.01 2.17
N ARG A 81 -5.41 -10.11 2.60
CA ARG A 81 -4.71 -11.41 2.66
C ARG A 81 -5.44 -12.43 3.57
N PRO A 82 -5.35 -13.74 3.26
CA PRO A 82 -5.89 -14.80 4.10
C PRO A 82 -5.42 -14.70 5.55
N LEU A 83 -6.27 -15.11 6.50
CA LEU A 83 -6.00 -14.97 7.94
C LEU A 83 -4.71 -15.69 8.35
N GLU A 84 -4.43 -16.85 7.76
CA GLU A 84 -3.24 -17.65 7.97
C GLU A 84 -1.94 -16.96 7.54
N GLU A 85 -2.01 -15.97 6.65
CA GLU A 85 -0.84 -15.23 6.15
C GLU A 85 -0.61 -13.92 6.90
N ARG A 86 -1.56 -13.46 7.73
CA ARG A 86 -1.49 -12.15 8.40
C ARG A 86 -0.24 -11.94 9.23
N PHE A 87 0.21 -12.98 9.92
CA PHE A 87 1.41 -12.92 10.73
C PHE A 87 2.66 -12.67 9.87
N ASP A 88 2.77 -13.38 8.75
CA ASP A 88 3.89 -13.24 7.81
C ASP A 88 3.86 -11.88 7.12
N VAL A 89 2.68 -11.41 6.73
CA VAL A 89 2.47 -10.06 6.18
C VAL A 89 2.90 -8.99 7.18
N ALA A 90 2.42 -9.05 8.42
CA ALA A 90 2.76 -8.09 9.47
C ALA A 90 4.27 -8.06 9.73
N THR A 91 4.89 -9.24 9.79
CA THR A 91 6.34 -9.38 10.00
C THR A 91 7.12 -8.79 8.82
N ALA A 92 6.74 -9.09 7.58
CA ALA A 92 7.41 -8.56 6.40
C ALA A 92 7.32 -7.04 6.31
N VAL A 93 6.16 -6.45 6.61
CA VAL A 93 5.98 -4.98 6.65
C VAL A 93 6.78 -4.36 7.80
N ALA A 94 6.79 -4.97 8.99
CA ALA A 94 7.58 -4.51 10.13
C ALA A 94 9.08 -4.53 9.81
N GLU A 95 9.56 -5.56 9.12
CA GLU A 95 10.95 -5.62 8.66
C GLU A 95 11.30 -4.43 7.77
N GLN A 96 10.42 -4.04 6.83
CA GLN A 96 10.66 -2.87 5.97
C GLN A 96 10.67 -1.54 6.73
N CYS A 97 9.97 -1.46 7.86
CA CYS A 97 10.04 -0.29 8.74
C CYS A 97 11.41 -0.12 9.43
N HIS A 98 12.26 -1.15 9.39
CA HIS A 98 13.58 -1.17 10.02
C HIS A 98 14.75 -1.27 9.04
N ARG A 99 14.50 -1.52 7.75
CA ARG A 99 15.57 -1.78 6.77
C ARG A 99 15.33 -1.07 5.45
N GLY A 100 16.42 -0.82 4.73
CA GLY A 100 16.38 -0.25 3.38
C GLY A 100 16.28 1.27 3.36
N GLU A 101 16.30 1.82 2.15
CA GLU A 101 16.27 3.27 1.89
C GLU A 101 14.86 3.86 2.02
N THR A 102 13.83 3.02 1.99
CA THR A 102 12.41 3.38 2.07
C THR A 102 11.82 3.27 3.49
N ALA A 103 12.61 2.87 4.50
CA ALA A 103 12.13 2.57 5.86
C ALA A 103 11.30 3.70 6.49
N ASP A 104 11.74 4.96 6.34
CA ASP A 104 11.00 6.12 6.85
C ASP A 104 9.64 6.29 6.16
N ARG A 105 9.58 6.00 4.85
CA ARG A 105 8.37 6.13 4.04
C ARG A 105 7.37 5.02 4.35
N TRP A 106 7.84 3.81 4.66
CA TRP A 106 7.01 2.74 5.20
C TRP A 106 6.37 3.13 6.52
N ARG A 107 7.16 3.65 7.46
CA ARG A 107 6.65 4.11 8.76
C ARG A 107 5.63 5.24 8.62
N GLU A 108 5.90 6.20 7.74
CA GLU A 108 4.98 7.30 7.46
C GLU A 108 3.69 6.82 6.80
N ALA A 109 3.76 5.90 5.84
CA ALA A 109 2.56 5.35 5.22
C ALA A 109 1.67 4.58 6.22
N LEU A 110 2.27 3.83 7.15
CA LEU A 110 1.53 3.10 8.18
C LEU A 110 0.66 4.00 9.05
N THR A 111 1.02 5.28 9.23
CA THR A 111 0.18 6.21 10.01
C THR A 111 -1.16 6.53 9.33
N SER A 112 -1.30 6.17 8.04
CA SER A 112 -2.50 6.40 7.25
C SER A 112 -3.29 5.12 6.98
N VAL A 113 -2.92 3.99 7.59
CA VAL A 113 -3.68 2.72 7.52
C VAL A 113 -4.89 2.75 8.45
N TRP A 114 -6.07 2.38 7.94
CA TRP A 114 -7.31 2.38 8.70
C TRP A 114 -7.81 0.95 8.92
N ILE A 115 -7.57 0.45 10.13
CA ILE A 115 -7.93 -0.93 10.51
C ILE A 115 -8.77 -0.95 11.78
N THR A 116 -9.57 -2.00 11.94
CA THR A 116 -10.35 -2.21 13.16
C THR A 116 -9.47 -2.80 14.28
N GLN A 117 -9.94 -2.78 15.52
CA GLN A 117 -9.26 -3.50 16.61
C GLN A 117 -9.06 -4.99 16.28
N TYR A 118 -10.04 -5.63 15.65
CA TYR A 118 -9.95 -7.03 15.26
C TYR A 118 -8.79 -7.29 14.29
N ASP A 119 -8.61 -6.42 13.29
CA ASP A 119 -7.50 -6.53 12.34
C ASP A 119 -6.16 -6.26 13.05
N ARG A 120 -6.11 -5.27 13.94
CA ARG A 120 -4.89 -4.95 14.71
C ARG A 120 -4.42 -6.12 15.58
N ASP A 121 -5.34 -6.81 16.25
CA ASP A 121 -5.02 -7.98 17.08
C ASP A 121 -4.35 -9.11 16.27
N LEU A 122 -4.55 -9.13 14.94
CA LEU A 122 -3.94 -10.09 14.02
C LEU A 122 -2.58 -9.64 13.47
N LEU A 123 -2.14 -8.41 13.78
CA LEU A 123 -0.93 -7.78 13.25
C LEU A 123 0.03 -7.32 14.38
N PRO A 124 0.37 -8.18 15.36
CA PRO A 124 1.11 -7.76 16.57
C PRO A 124 2.51 -7.21 16.27
N ALA A 125 3.12 -7.58 15.14
CA ALA A 125 4.43 -7.06 14.72
C ALA A 125 4.39 -5.57 14.33
N LEU A 126 3.20 -5.00 14.10
CA LEU A 126 2.99 -3.62 13.67
C LEU A 126 2.40 -2.73 14.76
N ASP A 127 2.26 -3.23 15.99
CA ASP A 127 1.56 -2.51 17.06
C ASP A 127 2.16 -1.13 17.37
N ASP A 128 3.49 -0.99 17.28
CA ASP A 128 4.18 0.28 17.51
C ASP A 128 4.13 1.24 16.31
N HIS A 129 3.62 0.78 15.16
CA HIS A 129 3.59 1.55 13.91
C HIS A 129 2.17 1.96 13.49
N LEU A 130 1.15 1.24 13.93
CA LEU A 130 -0.23 1.47 13.51
C LEU A 130 -0.90 2.57 14.33
N PRO A 131 -1.69 3.46 13.70
CA PRO A 131 -2.50 4.44 14.41
C PRO A 131 -3.50 3.73 15.34
N PRO A 132 -4.06 4.42 16.35
CA PRO A 132 -5.12 3.86 17.19
C PRO A 132 -6.23 3.25 16.33
N PRO A 133 -6.75 2.07 16.70
CA PRO A 133 -7.78 1.40 15.91
C PRO A 133 -9.06 2.24 15.89
N LEU A 134 -9.85 2.10 14.83
CA LEU A 134 -11.15 2.76 14.77
C LEU A 134 -12.07 2.19 15.86
N ASP A 135 -12.55 3.06 16.75
CA ASP A 135 -13.59 2.72 17.72
C ASP A 135 -14.84 2.26 16.96
N ARG A 136 -15.39 1.10 17.33
CA ARG A 136 -16.72 0.68 16.85
C ARG A 136 -17.75 1.63 17.46
N HIS A 137 -18.21 2.62 16.70
CA HIS A 137 -19.44 3.35 16.99
C HIS A 137 -20.67 2.56 16.53
#